data_AF-A0A967IIW2-F1
#
_entry.id   AF-A0A967IIW2-F1
#
_cell.length_a   1.000
_cell.length_b   1.000
_cell.length_c   1.000
_cell.angle_alpha   90.00
_cell.angle_beta   90.00
_cell.angle_gamma   90.00
#
_symmetry.space_group_name_H-M   'P 1'
#
loop_
_entity.id
_entity.type
_entity.pdbx_description
1 polymer ?
#
loop_
_entity_poly.entity_id
_entity_poly.type
_entity_poly.pdbx_seq_one_letter_code
_entity_poly.pdbx_strand_id
1 'polypeptide(L)'
;AYQVILAAAVILIGWYLYANVNANLERQGIATGFDFLTEDAGFDIGESVIPFDSSQSYGRVLVAGILNTLHVAIVGIFLATIVGVLMGVARVSRNWLISKLASAYVEACRNVPVVLHV
;
A
#
# COMPACT_ATOMS: atom_id res chain seq x y z
N ALA A 1 7.62 -45.91 11.82
CA ALA A 1 6.47 -45.79 12.74
C ALA A 1 6.51 -44.52 13.58
N TYR A 2 7.58 -44.27 14.35
CA TYR A 2 7.66 -43.13 15.28
C TYR A 2 7.48 -41.73 14.62
N GLN A 3 8.09 -41.49 13.45
CA GLN A 3 7.94 -40.23 12.72
C GLN A 3 6.49 -39.94 12.27
N VAL A 4 5.75 -40.98 11.88
CA VAL A 4 4.34 -40.86 11.44
C VAL A 4 3.45 -40.54 12.65
N ILE A 5 3.71 -41.19 13.79
CA ILE A 5 3.00 -40.93 15.05
C ILE A 5 3.26 -39.50 15.52
N LEU A 6 4.52 -39.05 15.47
CA LEU A 6 4.89 -37.69 15.84
C LEU A 6 4.21 -36.66 14.92
N ALA A 7 4.24 -36.89 13.59
CA ALA A 7 3.58 -36.01 12.63
C ALA A 7 2.06 -35.93 12.86
N ALA A 8 1.41 -37.08 13.09
CA ALA A 8 -0.01 -37.13 13.42
C ALA A 8 -0.32 -36.39 14.74
N ALA A 9 0.51 -36.56 15.76
CA ALA A 9 0.39 -35.85 17.03
C ALA A 9 0.52 -34.34 16.85
N VAL A 10 1.51 -33.87 16.08
CA VAL A 10 1.70 -32.44 15.80
C VAL A 10 0.51 -31.86 15.04
N ILE A 11 -0.01 -32.54 14.03
CA ILE A 11 -1.18 -32.08 13.26
C ILE A 11 -2.41 -32.02 14.15
N LEU A 12 -2.67 -33.06 14.96
CA LEU A 12 -3.83 -33.10 15.86
C LEU A 12 -3.76 -32.02 16.94
N ILE A 13 -2.59 -31.84 17.56
CA ILE A 13 -2.38 -30.78 18.56
C ILE A 13 -2.53 -29.41 17.92
N GLY A 14 -1.94 -29.19 16.74
CA GLY A 14 -2.06 -27.95 16.00
C GLY A 14 -3.51 -27.62 15.64
N TRP A 15 -4.26 -28.61 15.14
CA TRP A 15 -5.69 -28.47 14.84
C TRP A 15 -6.52 -28.16 16.09
N TYR A 16 -6.26 -28.86 17.21
CA TYR A 16 -6.93 -28.62 18.48
C TYR A 16 -6.70 -27.20 19.00
N LEU A 17 -5.44 -26.72 18.95
CA LEU A 17 -5.11 -25.35 19.36
C LEU A 17 -5.77 -24.32 18.47
N TYR A 18 -5.73 -24.50 17.15
CA TYR A 18 -6.38 -23.62 16.18
C TYR A 18 -7.89 -23.52 16.45
N ALA A 19 -8.58 -24.64 16.60
CA ALA A 19 -10.01 -24.69 16.88
C ALA A 19 -10.37 -24.02 18.22
N ASN A 20 -9.55 -24.24 19.27
CA ASN A 20 -9.76 -23.60 20.57
C ASN A 20 -9.58 -22.09 20.50
N VAL A 21 -8.55 -21.61 19.82
CA VAL A 21 -8.30 -20.17 19.66
C VAL A 21 -9.46 -19.51 18.91
N ASN A 22 -9.88 -20.09 17.77
CA ASN A 22 -10.96 -19.52 16.98
C ASN A 22 -12.28 -19.46 17.77
N ALA A 23 -12.63 -20.54 18.49
CA ALA A 23 -13.83 -20.58 19.32
C ALA A 23 -13.78 -19.60 20.51
N ASN A 24 -12.60 -19.30 21.06
CA ASN A 24 -12.45 -18.30 22.12
C ASN A 24 -12.53 -16.86 21.57
N LEU A 25 -11.96 -16.60 20.38
CA LEU A 25 -12.01 -15.30 19.72
C LEU A 25 -13.45 -14.93 19.32
N GLU A 26 -14.20 -15.90 18.77
CA GLU A 26 -15.61 -15.72 18.41
C GLU A 26 -16.48 -15.39 19.63
N ARG A 27 -16.27 -16.09 20.76
CA ARG A 27 -16.96 -15.77 22.04
C ARG A 27 -16.65 -14.38 22.59
N GLN A 28 -15.48 -13.83 22.27
CA GLN A 28 -15.08 -12.48 22.68
C GLN A 28 -15.54 -11.40 21.68
N GLY A 29 -16.24 -11.78 20.60
CA GLY A 29 -16.65 -10.86 19.55
C GLY A 29 -15.49 -10.25 18.78
N ILE A 30 -14.30 -10.87 18.83
CA ILE A 30 -13.14 -10.40 18.08
C ILE A 30 -13.28 -10.96 16.67
N ALA A 31 -13.63 -10.10 15.71
CA ALA A 31 -13.68 -10.44 14.31
C ALA A 31 -12.25 -10.79 13.82
N THR A 32 -11.94 -12.07 13.77
CA THR A 32 -10.68 -12.59 13.23
C THR A 32 -10.91 -13.32 11.92
N GLY A 33 -10.02 -13.14 10.96
CA GLY A 33 -10.13 -13.75 9.64
C GLY A 33 -10.30 -12.70 8.54
N PHE A 34 -10.90 -13.12 7.43
CA PHE A 34 -11.08 -12.30 6.22
C PHE A 34 -12.53 -11.89 5.97
N ASP A 35 -13.45 -12.22 6.87
CA ASP A 35 -14.87 -11.89 6.75
C ASP A 35 -15.11 -10.37 6.67
N PHE A 36 -14.22 -9.57 7.26
CA PHE A 36 -14.24 -8.11 7.15
C PHE A 36 -14.22 -7.65 5.69
N LEU A 37 -13.59 -8.38 4.75
CA LEU A 37 -13.53 -8.01 3.33
C LEU A 37 -14.90 -8.03 2.66
N THR A 38 -15.86 -8.77 3.22
CA THR A 38 -17.23 -8.85 2.72
C THR A 38 -18.20 -7.95 3.49
N GLU A 39 -17.77 -7.40 4.62
CA GLU A 39 -18.56 -6.47 5.42
C GLU A 39 -18.61 -5.09 4.74
N ASP A 40 -19.70 -4.35 4.97
CA ASP A 40 -19.89 -3.01 4.39
C ASP A 40 -18.90 -2.01 4.98
N ALA A 41 -18.30 -1.19 4.13
CA ALA A 41 -17.27 -0.24 4.54
C ALA A 41 -17.80 0.85 5.49
N GLY A 42 -19.04 1.31 5.30
CA GLY A 42 -19.68 2.32 6.15
C GLY A 42 -19.08 3.73 6.05
N PHE A 43 -18.14 3.96 5.13
CA PHE A 43 -17.59 5.26 4.79
C PHE A 43 -17.43 5.39 3.27
N ASP A 44 -17.44 6.62 2.77
CA ASP A 44 -17.26 6.91 1.36
C ASP A 44 -15.82 7.39 1.05
N ILE A 45 -15.38 7.19 -0.19
CA ILE A 45 -14.04 7.55 -0.65
C ILE A 45 -14.16 8.74 -1.60
N GLY A 46 -13.56 9.87 -1.24
CA GLY A 46 -13.71 11.12 -2.01
C GLY A 46 -13.25 11.03 -3.47
N GLU A 47 -12.14 10.34 -3.74
CA GLU A 47 -11.63 10.16 -5.10
C GLU A 47 -11.26 8.70 -5.35
N SER A 48 -11.93 8.10 -6.33
CA SER A 48 -11.73 6.71 -6.72
C SER A 48 -11.83 6.56 -8.24
N VAL A 49 -10.93 5.75 -8.81
CA VAL A 49 -10.93 5.44 -10.25
C VAL A 49 -12.17 4.65 -10.65
N ILE A 50 -12.70 3.85 -9.72
CA ILE A 50 -13.93 3.07 -9.88
C ILE A 50 -14.98 3.64 -8.93
N PRO A 51 -16.21 3.91 -9.40
CA PRO A 51 -17.30 4.36 -8.54
C PRO A 51 -17.47 3.43 -7.33
N PHE A 52 -17.35 4.06 -6.16
CA PHE A 52 -17.49 3.45 -4.85
C PHE A 52 -18.60 4.17 -4.09
N ASP A 53 -19.29 3.43 -3.23
CA ASP A 53 -20.27 3.97 -2.27
C ASP A 53 -20.13 3.21 -0.96
N SER A 54 -20.45 3.86 0.14
CA SER A 54 -20.39 3.38 1.52
C SER A 54 -21.11 2.06 1.79
N SER A 55 -22.06 1.66 0.93
CA SER A 55 -22.77 0.37 0.98
C SER A 55 -22.01 -0.79 0.34
N GLN A 56 -20.79 -0.56 -0.15
CA GLN A 56 -19.96 -1.59 -0.78
C GLN A 56 -18.97 -2.17 0.22
N SER A 57 -18.51 -3.40 -0.06
CA SER A 57 -17.67 -4.13 0.88
C SER A 57 -16.26 -3.54 1.04
N TYR A 58 -15.66 -3.74 2.21
CA TYR A 58 -14.27 -3.36 2.51
C TYR A 58 -13.25 -3.93 1.51
N GLY A 59 -13.48 -5.14 0.99
CA GLY A 59 -12.62 -5.73 -0.03
C GLY A 59 -12.58 -4.90 -1.31
N ARG A 60 -13.71 -4.28 -1.68
CA ARG A 60 -13.79 -3.38 -2.83
C ARG A 60 -13.10 -2.05 -2.55
N VAL A 61 -13.21 -1.51 -1.33
CA VAL A 61 -12.44 -0.33 -0.89
C VAL A 61 -10.94 -0.56 -1.09
N LEU A 62 -10.44 -1.71 -0.65
CA LEU A 62 -9.01 -2.04 -0.75
C LEU A 62 -8.54 -2.05 -2.21
N VAL A 63 -9.32 -2.68 -3.10
CA VAL A 63 -9.02 -2.71 -4.54
C VAL A 63 -9.08 -1.30 -5.14
N ALA A 64 -10.10 -0.51 -4.80
CA ALA A 64 -10.22 0.87 -5.27
C ALA A 64 -9.03 1.73 -4.82
N GLY A 65 -8.57 1.56 -3.57
CA GLY A 65 -7.39 2.22 -3.03
C GLY A 65 -6.11 1.85 -3.78
N ILE A 66 -5.88 0.54 -4.00
CA ILE A 66 -4.73 0.05 -4.77
C ILE A 66 -4.71 0.64 -6.18
N LEU A 67 -5.88 0.64 -6.85
CA LEU A 67 -6.01 1.20 -8.19
C LEU A 67 -5.74 2.70 -8.22
N ASN A 68 -6.20 3.44 -7.22
CA ASN A 68 -5.94 4.87 -7.14
C ASN A 68 -4.45 5.17 -6.92
N THR A 69 -3.79 4.45 -6.00
CA THR A 69 -2.34 4.57 -5.81
C THR A 69 -1.57 4.25 -7.09
N LEU A 70 -1.97 3.19 -7.80
CA LEU A 70 -1.32 2.81 -9.06
C LEU A 70 -1.52 3.89 -10.14
N HIS A 71 -2.74 4.42 -10.26
CA HIS A 71 -3.05 5.48 -11.21
C HIS A 71 -2.22 6.74 -10.96
N VAL A 72 -2.20 7.22 -9.71
CA VAL A 72 -1.40 8.39 -9.32
C VAL A 72 0.10 8.13 -9.50
N ALA A 73 0.59 6.93 -9.15
CA ALA A 73 1.99 6.57 -9.33
C ALA A 73 2.42 6.56 -10.80
N ILE A 74 1.59 6.03 -11.70
CA ILE A 74 1.90 6.00 -13.15
C ILE A 74 2.03 7.43 -13.69
N VAL A 75 1.05 8.29 -13.40
CA VAL A 75 1.08 9.69 -13.85
C VAL A 75 2.26 10.43 -13.24
N GLY A 76 2.51 10.22 -11.94
CA GLY A 76 3.63 10.81 -11.21
C GLY A 76 5.00 10.41 -11.77
N ILE A 77 5.21 9.11 -12.04
CA ILE A 77 6.46 8.61 -12.63
C ILE A 77 6.69 9.22 -14.02
N PHE A 78 5.65 9.27 -14.85
CA PHE A 78 5.74 9.83 -16.20
C PHE A 78 6.17 11.31 -16.16
N LEU A 79 5.49 12.14 -15.36
CA LEU A 79 5.81 13.56 -15.23
C LEU A 79 7.19 13.78 -14.57
N ALA A 80 7.50 13.03 -13.51
CA ALA A 80 8.79 13.11 -12.82
C ALA A 80 9.95 12.73 -13.74
N THR A 81 9.75 11.75 -14.63
CA THR A 81 10.77 11.36 -15.61
C THR A 81 11.06 12.49 -16.59
N ILE A 82 10.02 13.16 -17.11
CA ILE A 82 10.19 14.29 -18.03
C ILE A 82 10.98 15.41 -17.35
N VAL A 83 10.54 15.84 -16.16
CA VAL A 83 11.20 16.92 -15.41
C VAL A 83 12.63 16.53 -15.03
N GLY A 84 12.83 15.29 -14.56
CA GLY A 84 14.13 14.77 -14.17
C GLY A 84 15.13 14.73 -15.32
N VAL A 85 14.71 14.30 -16.51
CA VAL A 85 15.56 14.29 -17.71
C VAL A 85 15.91 15.73 -18.13
N LEU A 86 14.92 16.64 -18.18
CA LEU A 86 15.16 18.04 -18.54
C LEU A 86 16.16 18.71 -17.59
N MET A 87 15.98 18.54 -16.28
CA MET A 87 16.90 19.08 -15.27
C MET A 87 18.27 18.41 -15.31
N GLY A 88 18.32 17.10 -15.58
CA GLY A 88 19.57 16.36 -15.77
C GLY A 88 20.40 16.90 -16.94
N VAL A 89 19.76 17.15 -18.10
CA VAL A 89 20.43 17.74 -19.27
C VAL A 89 20.83 19.19 -18.99
N ALA A 90 19.94 20.00 -18.39
CA ALA A 90 20.21 21.39 -18.05
C ALA A 90 21.44 21.55 -17.14
N ARG A 91 21.66 20.61 -16.21
CA ARG A 91 22.79 20.60 -15.29
C ARG A 91 24.15 20.45 -16.00
N VAL A 92 24.22 19.70 -17.09
CA VAL A 92 25.47 19.45 -17.85
C VAL A 92 25.74 20.55 -18.91
N SER A 93 24.81 21.50 -19.08
CA SER A 93 24.97 22.60 -20.03
C SER A 93 26.24 23.43 -19.76
N ARG A 94 26.95 23.82 -20.83
CA ARG A 94 28.07 24.77 -20.76
C ARG A 94 27.66 26.14 -20.22
N ASN A 95 26.37 26.48 -20.27
CA ASN A 95 25.88 27.74 -19.73
C ASN A 95 25.83 27.68 -18.20
N TRP A 96 26.73 28.45 -17.57
CA TRP A 96 26.88 28.51 -16.11
C TRP A 96 25.56 28.83 -15.38
N LEU A 97 24.74 29.75 -15.91
CA LEU A 97 23.51 30.17 -15.23
C LEU A 97 22.48 29.03 -15.18
N ILE A 98 22.30 28.33 -16.30
CA ILE A 98 21.36 27.21 -16.42
C ILE A 98 21.81 26.04 -15.55
N SER A 99 23.10 25.70 -15.60
CA SER A 99 23.68 24.62 -14.81
C SER A 99 23.52 24.86 -13.30
N LYS A 100 23.70 26.11 -12.85
CA LYS A 100 23.57 26.48 -11.44
C LYS A 100 22.12 26.52 -10.96
N LEU A 101 21.20 27.03 -11.77
CA LEU A 101 19.77 27.00 -11.48
C LEU A 101 19.22 25.57 -11.40
N ALA A 102 19.57 24.71 -12.37
CA ALA A 102 19.18 23.30 -12.35
C ALA A 102 19.76 22.57 -11.13
N SER A 103 21.00 22.86 -10.74
CA SER A 103 21.61 22.29 -9.54
C SER A 103 20.87 22.71 -8.26
N ALA A 104 20.53 23.99 -8.13
CA ALA A 104 19.78 24.50 -6.99
C ALA A 104 18.39 23.85 -6.87
N TYR A 105 17.67 23.70 -8.00
CA TYR A 105 16.37 23.01 -8.03
C TYR A 105 16.49 21.55 -7.57
N VAL A 106 17.46 20.79 -8.13
CA VAL A 106 17.65 19.38 -7.79
C VAL A 106 18.05 19.21 -6.32
N GLU A 107 18.94 20.06 -5.81
CA GLU A 107 19.40 19.99 -4.43
C GLU A 107 18.29 20.36 -3.43
N ALA A 108 17.48 21.38 -3.75
CA ALA A 108 16.31 21.71 -2.95
C ALA A 108 15.33 20.53 -2.90
N CYS A 109 14.87 20.02 -4.04
CA CYS A 109 13.91 18.90 -4.09
C CYS A 109 14.44 17.62 -3.42
N ARG A 110 15.75 17.34 -3.47
CA ARG A 110 16.34 16.17 -2.83
C ARG A 110 16.54 16.31 -1.33
N ASN A 111 16.62 17.54 -0.82
CA ASN A 111 16.94 17.81 0.58
C ASN A 111 15.70 18.20 1.41
N VAL A 112 14.52 18.33 0.80
CA VAL A 112 13.27 18.52 1.56
C VAL A 112 12.88 17.20 2.23
N PRO A 113 12.76 17.16 3.58
CA PRO A 113 12.28 15.98 4.29
C PRO A 113 10.87 15.61 3.82
N VAL A 114 10.62 14.32 3.58
CA VAL A 114 9.31 13.84 3.10
C VAL A 114 8.18 14.18 4.08
N VAL A 115 8.48 14.30 5.38
CA VAL A 115 7.51 14.61 6.45
C VAL A 115 6.89 16.02 6.32
N LEU A 116 7.52 16.95 5.60
CA LEU A 116 6.91 18.27 5.32
C LEU A 116 5.86 18.22 4.20
N HIS A 117 5.80 17.12 3.43
CA HIS A 117 4.92 16.97 2.28
C HIS A 117 3.61 16.22 2.60
N VAL A 118 3.46 15.73 3.83
CA VAL A 118 2.27 15.00 4.32
C VAL A 118 1.64 15.82 5.43
#